data_AF-A0A355BEV7-F1
#
_entry.id   AF-A0A355BEV7-F1
#
_cell.length_a   1.000
_cell.length_b   1.000
_cell.length_c   1.000
_cell.angle_alpha   90.00
_cell.angle_beta   90.00
_cell.angle_gamma   90.00
#
_symmetry.space_group_name_H-M   'P 1'
#
loop_
_entity.id
_entity.type
_entity.pdbx_description
1 polymer ?
#
loop_
_entity_poly.entity_id
_entity_poly.type
_entity_poly.pdbx_seq_one_letter_code
_entity_poly.pdbx_strand_id
1 'polypeptide(L)'
;MSRILGLDFGSKSIGWAIIDNETNSLLNSGMRVFKTSPKQRVIKKKKNQKAFISLNIISITSLILVVLNFENWQFWLNITLTSVITKITLSNQ
;
A
#
# COMPACT_ATOMS: atom_id res chain seq x y z
N MET A 1 -40.17 -4.13 -9.81
CA MET A 1 -39.32 -4.20 -8.58
C MET A 1 -37.84 -4.18 -8.94
N SER A 2 -37.38 -3.03 -9.45
CA SER A 2 -35.95 -2.76 -9.61
C SER A 2 -35.36 -2.27 -8.29
N ARG A 3 -34.17 -2.72 -7.91
CA ARG A 3 -33.51 -2.35 -6.65
C ARG A 3 -32.14 -1.75 -6.93
N ILE A 4 -31.78 -0.72 -6.17
CA ILE A 4 -30.46 -0.08 -6.22
C ILE A 4 -29.68 -0.52 -4.98
N LEU A 5 -28.45 -1.01 -5.19
CA LEU A 5 -27.52 -1.37 -4.13
C LEU A 5 -26.39 -0.34 -4.08
N GLY A 6 -26.29 0.39 -2.97
CA GLY A 6 -25.12 1.19 -2.63
C GLY A 6 -24.15 0.40 -1.76
N LEU A 7 -22.86 0.43 -2.09
CA LEU A 7 -21.79 -0.18 -1.30
C LEU A 7 -20.76 0.87 -0.91
N ASP A 8 -20.33 0.83 0.35
CA ASP A 8 -19.24 1.64 0.88
C ASP A 8 -18.12 0.72 1.38
N PHE A 9 -16.92 0.86 0.81
CA PHE A 9 -15.75 0.03 1.11
C PHE A 9 -14.76 0.77 1.99
N GLY A 10 -14.80 0.47 3.29
CA GLY A 10 -13.80 0.91 4.25
C GLY A 10 -12.64 -0.08 4.37
N SER A 11 -11.51 0.36 4.93
CA SER A 11 -10.32 -0.50 5.09
C SER A 11 -10.55 -1.76 5.95
N LYS A 12 -11.62 -1.77 6.75
CA LYS A 12 -11.99 -2.89 7.64
C LYS A 12 -13.51 -3.11 7.72
N SER A 13 -14.26 -2.53 6.80
CA SER A 13 -15.72 -2.63 6.84
C SER A 13 -16.30 -2.53 5.45
N ILE A 14 -17.48 -3.11 5.29
CA ILE A 14 -18.30 -2.95 4.10
C ILE A 14 -19.68 -2.52 4.58
N GLY A 15 -20.09 -1.33 4.20
CA GLY A 15 -21.46 -0.83 4.38
C GLY A 15 -22.30 -1.13 3.14
N TRP A 16 -23.60 -1.37 3.32
CA TRP A 16 -24.54 -1.46 2.21
C TRP A 16 -25.88 -0.79 2.54
N ALA A 17 -26.53 -0.30 1.49
CA ALA A 17 -27.92 0.14 1.51
C ALA A 17 -28.62 -0.36 0.24
N ILE A 18 -29.84 -0.87 0.40
CA ILE A 18 -30.70 -1.36 -0.67
C ILE A 18 -31.93 -0.47 -0.70
N ILE A 19 -32.16 0.19 -1.83
CA ILE A 19 -33.27 1.10 -2.06
C ILE A 19 -34.15 0.51 -3.17
N ASP A 20 -35.47 0.61 -3.00
CA ASP A 20 -36.42 0.31 -4.08
C ASP A 20 -36.45 1.48 -5.07
N ASN A 21 -36.20 1.20 -6.35
CA ASN A 21 -36.07 2.23 -7.39
C ASN A 21 -37.41 2.92 -7.70
N GLU A 22 -38.53 2.23 -7.48
CA GLU A 22 -39.85 2.76 -7.83
C GLU A 22 -40.41 3.66 -6.72
N THR A 23 -40.24 3.25 -5.46
CA THR A 23 -40.78 3.98 -4.30
C THR A 23 -39.75 4.89 -3.61
N ASN A 24 -38.48 4.83 -4.01
CA ASN A 24 -37.35 5.44 -3.29
C ASN A 24 -37.30 5.09 -1.80
N SER A 25 -37.92 3.96 -1.41
CA SER A 25 -37.96 3.52 -0.02
C SER A 25 -36.73 2.68 0.32
N LEU A 26 -36.22 2.84 1.55
CA LEU A 26 -35.11 2.04 2.06
C LEU A 26 -35.62 0.64 2.41
N LEU A 27 -35.12 -0.38 1.71
CA LEU A 27 -35.47 -1.78 1.95
C LEU A 27 -34.59 -2.43 3.02
N ASN A 28 -33.29 -2.13 3.00
CA ASN A 28 -32.32 -2.70 3.93
C ASN A 28 -31.08 -1.81 4.02
N SER A 29 -30.46 -1.77 5.19
CA SER A 29 -29.12 -1.20 5.35
C SER A 29 -28.35 -2.00 6.40
N GLY A 30 -27.04 -2.09 6.23
CA GLY A 30 -26.18 -2.76 7.20
C GLY A 30 -24.71 -2.44 7.00
N MET A 31 -23.92 -2.97 7.93
CA MET A 31 -22.47 -2.88 7.88
C MET A 31 -21.85 -4.17 8.41
N ARG A 32 -20.83 -4.65 7.71
CA ARG A 32 -19.99 -5.76 8.17
C ARG A 32 -18.63 -5.21 8.54
N VAL A 33 -18.23 -5.40 9.80
CA VAL A 33 -16.92 -5.00 10.32
C VAL A 33 -16.01 -6.23 10.44
N PHE A 34 -14.80 -6.14 9.89
CA PHE A 34 -13.80 -7.20 9.94
C PHE A 34 -12.77 -6.88 11.03
N LYS A 35 -12.61 -7.80 11.99
CA LYS A 35 -11.52 -7.70 12.97
C LYS A 35 -10.18 -7.96 12.28
N THR A 36 -9.31 -6.96 12.24
CA THR A 36 -7.90 -7.19 11.89
C THR A 36 -7.26 -8.07 12.96
N SER A 37 -6.83 -9.27 12.59
CA SER A 37 -6.03 -10.09 13.50
C SER A 37 -4.65 -9.44 13.70
N PRO A 38 -4.11 -9.42 14.93
CA PRO A 38 -2.77 -8.90 15.19
C PRO A 38 -1.69 -9.63 14.36
N LYS A 39 -1.95 -10.90 13.97
CA LYS A 39 -1.07 -11.70 13.12
C LYS A 39 -0.78 -11.07 11.75
N GLN A 40 -1.75 -10.37 11.13
CA GLN A 40 -1.54 -9.72 9.82
C GLN A 40 -0.57 -8.53 9.89
N ARG A 41 -0.56 -7.77 11.00
CA ARG A 41 0.40 -6.66 11.19
C ARG A 41 1.83 -7.17 11.35
N VAL A 42 2.03 -8.29 12.04
CA VAL A 42 3.36 -8.89 12.25
C VAL A 42 3.94 -9.42 10.93
N ILE A 43 3.12 -10.05 10.09
CA ILE A 43 3.55 -10.56 8.78
C ILE A 43 3.97 -9.41 7.85
N LYS A 44 3.18 -8.32 7.79
CA LYS A 44 3.54 -7.11 7.01
C LYS A 44 4.85 -6.49 7.51
N LYS A 45 5.03 -6.33 8.83
CA LYS A 45 6.27 -5.79 9.42
C LYS A 45 7.50 -6.65 9.07
N LYS A 46 7.43 -7.98 9.17
CA LYS A 46 8.55 -8.88 8.81
C LYS A 46 8.90 -8.82 7.33
N LYS A 47 7.92 -8.70 6.43
CA LYS A 47 8.16 -8.59 4.99
C LYS A 47 8.89 -7.28 4.66
N ASN A 48 8.46 -6.17 5.24
CA ASN A 48 9.05 -4.86 4.98
C ASN A 48 10.50 -4.78 5.51
N GLN A 49 10.81 -5.39 6.66
CA GLN A 49 12.19 -5.43 7.19
C GLN A 49 13.20 -6.01 6.21
N LYS A 50 12.89 -7.12 5.53
CA LYS A 50 13.79 -7.71 4.53
C LYS A 50 14.01 -6.78 3.34
N ALA A 51 12.96 -6.10 2.88
CA ALA A 51 13.04 -5.12 1.80
C ALA A 51 13.88 -3.89 2.20
N PHE A 52 13.77 -3.41 3.43
CA PHE A 52 14.61 -2.32 3.93
C PHE A 52 16.10 -2.70 3.96
N ILE A 53 16.42 -3.92 4.40
CA ILE A 53 17.80 -4.42 4.41
C ILE A 53 18.36 -4.49 2.98
N SER A 54 17.62 -5.07 2.02
CA SER A 54 18.09 -5.16 0.64
C SER A 54 18.25 -3.78 -0.01
N LEU A 55 17.32 -2.85 0.22
CA LEU A 55 17.41 -1.47 -0.28
C LEU A 55 18.59 -0.71 0.33
N ASN A 56 18.95 -0.98 1.59
CA ASN A 56 20.17 -0.40 2.19
C ASN A 56 21.44 -0.90 1.51
N ILE A 57 21.53 -2.20 1.25
CA ILE A 57 22.69 -2.78 0.55
C ILE A 57 22.82 -2.17 -0.85
N ILE A 58 21.73 -2.14 -1.64
CA ILE A 58 21.72 -1.54 -2.99
C ILE A 58 22.10 -0.05 -2.96
N SER A 59 21.62 0.69 -1.96
CA SER A 59 21.93 2.12 -1.83
C SER A 59 23.40 2.37 -1.51
N ILE A 60 24.02 1.54 -0.67
CA ILE A 60 25.43 1.67 -0.29
C ILE A 60 26.32 1.26 -1.47
N THR A 61 26.03 0.15 -2.13
CA THR A 61 26.83 -0.32 -3.27
C THR A 61 26.74 0.64 -4.45
N SER A 62 25.56 1.15 -4.77
CA SER A 62 25.40 2.17 -5.82
C SER A 62 26.15 3.45 -5.50
N LEU A 63 26.13 3.93 -4.25
CA LEU A 63 26.87 5.12 -3.85
C LEU A 63 28.38 4.96 -3.99
N ILE A 64 28.92 3.79 -3.65
CA ILE A 64 30.34 3.47 -3.88
C ILE A 64 30.66 3.51 -5.39
N LEU A 65 29.76 2.97 -6.22
CA LEU A 65 29.93 2.95 -7.68
C LEU A 65 29.84 4.35 -8.33
N VAL A 66 29.16 5.32 -7.71
CA VAL A 66 29.21 6.73 -8.15
C VAL A 66 30.65 7.25 -8.15
N VAL A 67 31.44 6.89 -7.13
CA VAL A 67 32.83 7.36 -7.00
C VAL A 67 33.78 6.55 -7.88
N LEU A 68 33.58 5.24 -7.99
CA LEU A 68 34.47 4.35 -8.75
C LEU A 68 34.23 4.38 -10.27
N ASN A 69 33.00 4.61 -10.72
CA ASN A 69 32.62 4.62 -12.14
C ASN A 69 32.17 6.03 -12.55
N PHE A 70 33.17 6.91 -12.67
CA PHE A 70 32.94 8.33 -12.97
C PHE A 70 32.34 8.55 -14.37
N GLU A 71 32.51 7.63 -15.32
CA GLU A 71 31.88 7.73 -16.65
C GLU A 71 30.36 7.60 -16.57
N ASN A 72 29.85 6.78 -15.65
CA ASN A 72 28.43 6.48 -15.51
C ASN A 72 27.85 6.97 -14.18
N TRP A 73 28.45 8.00 -13.57
CA TRP A 73 28.07 8.47 -12.23
C TRP A 73 26.58 8.84 -12.10
N GLN A 74 25.98 9.39 -13.16
CA GLN A 74 24.55 9.76 -13.20
C GLN A 74 23.64 8.54 -13.04
N PHE A 75 23.97 7.42 -13.68
CA PHE A 75 23.21 6.17 -13.58
C PHE A 75 23.22 5.65 -12.14
N TRP A 76 24.40 5.60 -11.51
CA TRP A 76 24.55 5.12 -10.14
C TRP A 76 23.85 6.02 -9.13
N LEU A 77 23.93 7.35 -9.31
CA LEU A 77 23.25 8.32 -8.46
C LEU A 77 21.72 8.19 -8.56
N ASN A 78 21.19 7.95 -9.77
CA ASN A 78 19.76 7.71 -9.98
C ASN A 78 19.28 6.43 -9.26
N ILE A 79 20.07 5.37 -9.24
CA ILE A 79 19.76 4.14 -8.48
C ILE A 79 19.71 4.46 -6.97
N THR A 80 20.67 5.22 -6.46
CA THR A 80 20.70 5.60 -5.04
C THR A 80 19.47 6.41 -4.65
N LEU A 81 19.12 7.45 -5.42
CA LEU A 81 17.91 8.27 -5.19
C LEU A 81 16.63 7.42 -5.24
N THR A 82 16.50 6.57 -6.25
CA THR A 82 15.32 5.70 -6.41
C THR A 82 15.18 4.75 -5.23
N SER A 83 16.28 4.19 -4.72
CA SER A 83 16.28 3.36 -3.51
C SER A 83 15.79 4.12 -2.28
N VAL A 84 16.22 5.37 -2.10
CA VAL A 84 15.77 6.25 -1.00
C VAL A 84 14.28 6.56 -1.11
N ILE A 85 13.81 6.97 -2.29
CA ILE A 85 12.39 7.25 -2.53
C ILE A 85 11.55 6.02 -2.23
N THR A 86 11.97 4.85 -2.74
CA THR A 86 11.27 3.57 -2.53
C THR A 86 11.17 3.22 -1.04
N LYS A 87 12.23 3.46 -0.24
CA LYS A 87 12.20 3.27 1.23
C LYS A 87 11.17 4.19 1.89
N ILE A 88 11.13 5.47 1.53
CA ILE A 88 10.18 6.44 2.09
C ILE A 88 8.75 6.02 1.74
N THR A 89 8.50 5.65 0.48
CA THR A 89 7.18 5.18 0.03
C THR A 89 6.73 3.94 0.81
N LEU A 90 7.61 2.94 0.97
CA LEU A 90 7.31 1.72 1.74
C LEU A 90 7.09 1.98 3.24
N SER A 91 7.73 3.01 3.80
CA SER A 91 7.54 3.40 5.21
C SER A 91 6.19 4.10 5.45
N ASN A 92 5.65 4.75 4.42
CA ASN A 92 4.41 5.53 4.49
C ASN A 92 3.17 4.74 4.02
N GLN A 93 3.32 3.45 3.70
CA GLN A 93 2.24 2.50 3.34
C GLN A 93 1.83 1.60 4.52
#